data_AF-A0A382PKB3-F1
#
_entry.id   AF-A0A382PKB3-F1
#
_cell.length_a   1.000
_cell.length_b   1.000
_cell.length_c   1.000
_cell.angle_alpha   90.00
_cell.angle_beta   90.00
_cell.angle_gamma   90.00
#
_symmetry.space_group_name_H-M   'P 1'
#
loop_
_entity.id
_entity.type
_entity.pdbx_description
1 polymer ?
#
loop_
_entity_poly.entity_id
_entity_poly.type
_entity_poly.pdbx_seq_one_letter_code
_entity_poly.pdbx_strand_id
1 'polypeptide(L)'
;MPVDCPEGSPDFINAAVALIPLEDETPESLLVKLQALEVRFGRQPKAMPNEPRPLDLDLLAFGAEQCGAQNLTLPHPRFHQRRFVLEPMNQIAPDLTLPGQTLSVNQLLTNLDTDESLSRL
;
A
#
# COMPACT_ATOMS: atom_id res chain seq x y z
N MET A 1 -4.05 4.98 16.66
CA MET A 1 -5.38 5.14 16.05
C MET A 1 -5.21 5.03 14.55
N PRO A 2 -6.11 4.32 13.84
CA PRO A 2 -6.03 4.19 12.39
C PRO A 2 -6.01 5.54 11.66
N VAL A 3 -5.18 5.65 10.62
CA VAL A 3 -4.93 6.90 9.88
C VAL A 3 -6.13 7.25 8.98
N ASP A 4 -6.61 8.49 9.05
CA ASP A 4 -7.74 9.04 8.28
C ASP A 4 -9.07 8.25 8.41
N CYS A 5 -9.24 7.41 9.43
CA CYS A 5 -10.44 6.57 9.59
C CYS A 5 -11.49 7.22 10.52
N PRO A 6 -12.79 6.86 10.40
CA PRO A 6 -13.81 7.27 11.34
C PRO A 6 -13.48 6.92 12.80
N GLU A 7 -13.93 7.76 13.74
CA GLU A 7 -13.75 7.51 15.17
C GLU A 7 -14.34 6.15 15.58
N GLY A 8 -13.61 5.41 16.42
CA GLY A 8 -14.00 4.07 16.85
C GLY A 8 -13.66 2.95 15.86
N SER A 9 -12.95 3.23 14.77
CA SER A 9 -12.43 2.19 13.87
C SER A 9 -11.47 1.23 14.62
N PRO A 10 -11.56 -0.09 14.38
CA PRO A 10 -10.66 -1.06 15.00
C PRO A 10 -9.23 -0.89 14.48
N ASP A 11 -8.26 -1.47 15.19
CA ASP A 11 -6.88 -1.53 14.72
C ASP A 11 -6.77 -2.38 13.45
N PHE A 12 -5.84 -2.00 12.57
CA PHE A 12 -5.58 -2.68 11.30
C PHE A 12 -4.31 -3.53 11.39
N ILE A 13 -4.36 -4.71 10.77
CA ILE A 13 -3.18 -5.51 10.49
C ILE A 13 -2.67 -5.12 9.11
N ASN A 14 -1.41 -4.68 9.05
CA ASN A 14 -0.76 -4.26 7.80
C ASN A 14 0.39 -5.20 7.46
N ALA A 15 0.54 -5.51 6.17
CA ALA A 15 1.61 -6.35 5.65
C ALA A 15 2.02 -5.89 4.24
N ALA A 16 3.26 -6.20 3.84
CA ALA A 16 3.76 -5.99 2.49
C ALA A 16 4.16 -7.35 1.88
N VAL A 17 3.96 -7.48 0.57
CA VAL A 17 4.33 -8.66 -0.20
C VAL A 17 5.05 -8.22 -1.46
N ALA A 18 6.21 -8.80 -1.72
CA ALA A 18 6.88 -8.72 -3.02
C ALA A 18 6.59 -10.01 -3.80
N LEU A 19 6.21 -9.87 -5.07
CA LEU A 19 5.87 -10.99 -5.94
C LEU A 19 6.51 -10.81 -7.31
N ILE A 20 6.76 -11.92 -8.00
CA ILE A 20 7.17 -11.92 -9.40
C ILE A 20 5.88 -12.09 -10.23
N PRO A 21 5.53 -11.11 -11.09
CA PRO A 21 4.35 -11.22 -11.94
C PRO A 21 4.52 -12.30 -13.02
N LEU A 22 3.41 -12.73 -13.62
CA LEU A 22 3.44 -13.54 -14.83
C LEU A 22 3.96 -12.71 -16.02
N GLU A 23 4.45 -13.37 -17.06
CA GLU A 23 5.14 -12.73 -18.21
C GLU A 23 4.31 -11.62 -18.88
N ASP A 24 3.00 -11.83 -19.05
CA ASP A 24 2.08 -10.87 -19.70
C ASP A 24 1.26 -10.04 -18.69
N GLU A 25 1.62 -10.04 -17.41
CA GLU A 25 0.90 -9.26 -16.41
C GLU A 25 1.24 -7.77 -16.53
N THR A 26 0.22 -6.92 -16.55
CA THR A 26 0.39 -5.46 -16.50
C THR A 26 -0.01 -4.92 -15.11
N PRO A 27 0.38 -3.69 -14.76
CA PRO A 27 -0.10 -3.03 -13.56
C PRO A 27 -1.64 -3.02 -13.43
N GLU A 28 -2.34 -2.76 -14.54
CA GLU A 28 -3.80 -2.71 -14.59
C GLU A 28 -4.43 -4.10 -14.44
N SER A 29 -3.87 -5.13 -15.10
CA SER A 29 -4.39 -6.49 -14.96
C SER A 29 -4.21 -7.01 -13.53
N LEU A 30 -3.08 -6.68 -12.89
CA LEU A 30 -2.85 -6.99 -11.49
C LEU A 30 -3.81 -6.23 -10.58
N LEU A 31 -4.01 -4.92 -10.80
CA LEU A 31 -4.97 -4.12 -10.04
C LEU A 31 -6.38 -4.72 -10.07
N VAL A 32 -6.85 -5.17 -11.25
CA VAL A 32 -8.15 -5.83 -11.40
C VAL A 32 -8.21 -7.11 -10.56
N LYS A 33 -7.13 -7.91 -10.52
CA LYS A 33 -7.07 -9.12 -9.70
C LYS A 33 -7.10 -8.82 -8.20
N LEU A 34 -6.39 -7.78 -7.76
CA LEU A 34 -6.41 -7.33 -6.36
C LEU A 34 -7.81 -6.89 -5.96
N GLN A 35 -8.47 -6.05 -6.76
CA GLN A 35 -9.85 -5.61 -6.52
C GLN A 35 -10.83 -6.79 -6.46
N ALA A 36 -10.68 -7.78 -7.35
CA ALA A 36 -11.50 -8.98 -7.33
C ALA A 36 -11.28 -9.82 -6.06
N LEU A 37 -10.06 -9.88 -5.52
CA LEU A 37 -9.77 -10.55 -4.26
C LEU A 37 -10.44 -9.85 -3.08
N GLU A 38 -10.42 -8.52 -3.03
CA GLU A 38 -11.10 -7.75 -1.98
C GLU A 38 -12.61 -7.99 -1.98
N VAL A 39 -13.24 -7.99 -3.17
CA VAL A 39 -14.68 -8.29 -3.32
C VAL A 39 -14.97 -9.71 -2.82
N ARG A 40 -14.15 -10.69 -3.19
CA ARG A 40 -14.28 -12.08 -2.70
C ARG A 40 -14.10 -12.20 -1.18
N PHE A 41 -13.30 -11.32 -0.58
CA PHE A 41 -13.08 -11.24 0.86
C PHE A 41 -14.18 -10.46 1.60
N GLY A 42 -15.18 -9.94 0.87
CA GLY A 42 -16.36 -9.29 1.45
C GLY A 42 -16.36 -7.77 1.40
N ARG A 43 -15.47 -7.13 0.62
CA ARG A 43 -15.50 -5.68 0.39
C ARG A 43 -16.87 -5.27 -0.17
N GLN A 44 -17.57 -4.41 0.57
CA GLN A 44 -18.85 -3.84 0.17
C GLN A 44 -18.64 -2.53 -0.60
N PRO A 45 -19.65 -2.04 -1.36
CA PRO A 45 -19.61 -0.71 -1.93
C PRO A 45 -19.45 0.35 -0.83
N LYS A 46 -18.56 1.32 -1.05
CA LYS A 46 -18.24 2.36 -0.06
C LYS A 46 -19.50 3.18 0.28
N ALA A 47 -19.85 3.22 1.55
CA ALA A 47 -20.85 4.15 2.07
C ALA A 47 -20.19 5.47 2.51
N MET A 48 -18.95 5.40 3.02
CA MET A 48 -18.19 6.57 3.50
C MET A 48 -16.68 6.47 3.16
N PRO A 49 -15.96 7.60 3.08
CA PRO A 49 -14.49 7.58 2.97
C PRO A 49 -13.83 6.83 4.12
N ASN A 50 -12.80 6.04 3.82
CA ASN A 50 -11.98 5.31 4.80
C ASN A 50 -12.76 4.43 5.78
N GLU A 51 -13.91 3.89 5.38
CA GLU A 51 -14.61 2.88 6.15
C GLU A 51 -13.72 1.64 6.39
N PRO A 52 -13.76 1.04 7.60
CA PRO A 52 -13.11 -0.23 7.85
C PRO A 52 -13.58 -1.28 6.85
N ARG A 53 -12.63 -1.96 6.20
CA ARG A 53 -12.92 -3.02 5.25
C ARG A 53 -12.22 -4.32 5.64
N PRO A 54 -12.81 -5.49 5.32
CA PRO A 54 -12.21 -6.79 5.63
C PRO A 54 -10.80 -6.98 5.05
N LEU A 55 -10.55 -6.41 3.87
CA LEU A 55 -9.27 -6.46 3.16
C LEU A 55 -9.12 -5.22 2.29
N ASP A 56 -7.91 -4.64 2.29
CA ASP A 56 -7.49 -3.56 1.38
C ASP A 56 -6.14 -3.97 0.76
N LEU A 57 -6.07 -3.98 -0.58
CA LEU A 57 -4.89 -4.37 -1.35
C LEU A 57 -4.46 -3.21 -2.24
N ASP A 58 -3.44 -2.49 -1.80
CA ASP A 58 -2.83 -1.40 -2.56
C ASP A 58 -1.67 -1.91 -3.43
N LEU A 59 -1.70 -1.61 -4.73
CA LEU A 59 -0.55 -1.81 -5.62
C LEU A 59 0.45 -0.65 -5.43
N LEU A 60 1.51 -0.88 -4.66
CA LEU A 60 2.50 0.15 -4.33
C LEU A 60 3.45 0.48 -5.48
N ALA A 61 3.89 -0.54 -6.22
CA ALA A 61 4.81 -0.42 -7.34
C ALA A 61 4.70 -1.65 -8.25
N PHE A 62 5.11 -1.50 -9.51
CA PHE A 62 5.21 -2.59 -10.48
C PHE A 62 6.50 -2.43 -11.29
N GLY A 63 7.55 -3.19 -10.93
CA GLY A 63 8.85 -3.06 -11.58
C GLY A 63 9.37 -1.60 -11.58
N ALA A 64 9.72 -1.11 -12.77
CA ALA A 64 10.17 0.27 -12.99
C ALA A 64 9.06 1.19 -13.54
N GLU A 65 7.80 0.73 -13.57
CA GLU A 65 6.68 1.47 -14.15
C GLU A 65 6.40 2.77 -13.40
N GLN A 66 6.16 3.82 -14.18
CA GLN A 66 5.64 5.11 -13.71
C GLN A 66 4.42 5.47 -14.54
N CYS A 67 3.26 5.51 -13.90
CA CYS A 67 2.02 5.89 -14.56
C CYS A 67 1.21 6.81 -13.64
N GLY A 68 0.43 7.70 -14.25
CA GLY A 68 -0.44 8.65 -13.56
C GLY A 68 -1.79 8.72 -14.27
N ALA A 69 -2.44 7.57 -14.38
CA ALA A 69 -3.76 7.47 -15.01
C ALA A 69 -4.87 7.71 -13.97
N GLN A 70 -6.09 8.03 -14.43
CA GLN A 70 -7.24 8.27 -13.54
C GLN A 70 -7.52 7.10 -12.57
N ASN A 71 -7.16 5.88 -12.95
CA ASN A 71 -7.50 4.67 -12.19
C ASN A 71 -6.29 3.99 -11.52
N LEU A 72 -5.07 4.40 -11.85
CA LEU A 72 -3.84 3.83 -11.28
C LEU A 72 -2.70 4.84 -11.37
N THR A 73 -2.07 5.10 -10.22
CA THR A 73 -0.86 5.91 -10.12
C THR A 73 0.25 5.07 -9.50
N LEU A 74 1.35 4.92 -10.22
CA LEU A 74 2.53 4.18 -9.77
C LEU A 74 3.81 5.03 -9.82
N PRO A 75 4.67 4.92 -8.79
CA PRO A 75 4.40 4.29 -7.50
C PRO A 75 3.25 4.96 -6.74
N HIS A 76 2.60 4.23 -5.83
CA HIS A 76 1.43 4.74 -5.11
C HIS A 76 1.76 6.08 -4.42
N PRO A 77 1.07 7.19 -4.72
CA PRO A 77 1.59 8.54 -4.47
C PRO A 77 1.82 8.88 -3.00
N ARG A 78 1.14 8.18 -2.08
CA ARG A 78 1.25 8.40 -0.63
C ARG A 78 1.95 7.27 0.12
N PHE A 79 2.58 6.31 -0.56
CA PHE A 79 3.22 5.17 0.13
C PHE A 79 4.29 5.64 1.13
N HIS A 80 5.07 6.65 0.74
CA HIS A 80 6.18 7.21 1.50
C HIS A 80 5.76 8.07 2.70
N GLN A 81 4.47 8.32 2.89
CA GLN A 81 3.93 9.15 3.97
C GLN A 81 3.36 8.32 5.12
N ARG A 82 3.34 6.99 4.98
CA ARG A 82 2.60 6.08 5.85
C ARG A 82 3.57 5.10 6.49
N ARG A 83 3.72 5.16 7.82
CA ARG A 83 4.61 4.24 8.56
C ARG A 83 4.08 2.81 8.46
N PHE A 84 2.76 2.60 8.52
CA PHE A 84 2.17 1.27 8.35
C PHE A 84 2.40 0.63 6.96
N VAL A 85 2.86 1.40 5.97
CA VAL A 85 3.30 0.90 4.66
C VAL A 85 4.82 0.72 4.64
N LEU A 86 5.57 1.73 5.06
CA LEU A 86 7.04 1.71 5.01
C LEU A 86 7.65 0.69 5.96
N GLU A 87 7.07 0.45 7.13
CA GLU A 87 7.60 -0.50 8.12
C GLU A 87 7.58 -1.94 7.57
N PRO A 88 6.45 -2.49 7.05
CA PRO A 88 6.47 -3.78 6.38
C PRO A 88 7.35 -3.84 5.12
N MET A 89 7.40 -2.77 4.32
CA MET A 89 8.29 -2.71 3.16
C MET A 89 9.76 -2.81 3.58
N ASN A 90 10.16 -2.11 4.64
CA ASN A 90 11.52 -2.10 5.17
C ASN A 90 11.95 -3.48 5.68
N GLN A 91 11.01 -4.32 6.12
CA GLN A 91 11.29 -5.69 6.53
C GLN A 91 11.66 -6.61 5.37
N ILE A 92 11.09 -6.38 4.17
CA ILE A 92 11.28 -7.25 3.01
C ILE A 92 12.30 -6.70 1.99
N ALA A 93 12.42 -5.38 1.89
CA ALA A 93 13.24 -4.72 0.87
C ALA A 93 13.72 -3.32 1.33
N PRO A 94 14.58 -3.23 2.36
CA PRO A 94 15.01 -1.95 2.95
C PRO A 94 15.77 -1.05 1.98
N ASP A 95 16.55 -1.64 1.07
CA ASP A 95 17.39 -0.91 0.10
C ASP A 95 16.66 -0.56 -1.21
N LEU A 96 15.39 -0.96 -1.34
CA LEU A 96 14.60 -0.68 -2.54
C LEU A 96 14.41 0.83 -2.70
N THR A 97 14.73 1.34 -3.89
CA THR A 97 14.40 2.71 -4.29
C THR A 97 13.37 2.64 -5.41
N LEU A 98 12.17 3.14 -5.15
CA LEU A 98 11.09 3.11 -6.13
C LEU A 98 11.26 4.21 -7.19
N PRO A 99 10.74 4.02 -8.42
CA PRO A 99 10.80 5.03 -9.46
C PRO A 99 10.30 6.40 -9.00
N GLY A 100 11.06 7.46 -9.30
CA GLY A 100 10.75 8.82 -8.86
C GLY A 100 11.14 9.15 -7.41
N GLN A 101 11.66 8.20 -6.64
CA GLN A 101 12.25 8.46 -5.33
C GLN A 101 13.77 8.59 -5.43
N THR A 102 14.34 9.42 -4.56
CA THR A 102 15.80 9.55 -4.38
C THR A 102 16.32 8.82 -3.14
N LEU A 103 15.40 8.35 -2.29
CA LEU A 103 15.68 7.69 -1.02
C LEU A 103 15.21 6.23 -1.07
N SER A 104 15.95 5.35 -0.41
CA SER A 104 15.53 3.96 -0.20
C SER A 104 14.35 3.89 0.76
N VAL A 105 13.64 2.76 0.78
CA VAL A 105 12.58 2.48 1.76
C VAL A 105 13.06 2.71 3.20
N ASN A 106 14.27 2.26 3.55
CA ASN A 106 14.85 2.48 4.88
C ASN A 106 15.06 3.96 5.20
N GLN A 107 15.57 4.73 4.24
CA GLN A 107 15.79 6.17 4.40
C GLN A 107 14.46 6.93 4.49
N LEU A 108 13.47 6.56 3.68
CA LEU A 108 12.11 7.11 3.75
C LEU A 108 11.50 6.86 5.14
N LEU A 109 11.63 5.63 5.67
CA LEU A 109 11.11 5.28 6.99
C LEU A 109 11.81 6.07 8.10
N THR A 110 13.13 6.19 8.04
CA THR A 110 13.93 6.92 9.03
C THR A 110 13.60 8.41 9.06
N ASN A 111 13.30 8.99 7.89
CA ASN A 111 12.97 10.41 7.74
C ASN A 111 11.48 10.71 7.93
N LEU A 112 10.63 9.70 8.16
CA LEU A 112 9.20 9.89 8.27
C LEU A 112 8.82 10.46 9.64
N ASP A 113 8.40 11.73 9.63
CA ASP A 113 7.77 12.38 10.78
C ASP A 113 6.28 12.01 10.84
N THR A 114 5.90 11.19 11.82
CA THR A 114 4.51 10.75 12.01
C THR A 114 4.28 10.23 13.44
N ASP A 115 3.08 10.48 13.94
CA ASP A 115 2.57 10.01 15.24
C ASP A 115 2.00 8.58 15.16
N GLU A 116 2.10 7.91 14.00
CA GLU A 116 1.68 6.53 13.83
C GLU A 116 2.45 5.59 14.78
N SER A 117 1.69 4.84 15.60
CA SER A 117 2.21 3.80 16.48
C SER A 117 1.90 2.43 15.90
N LEU A 118 2.92 1.58 15.80
CA LEU A 118 2.82 0.22 15.30
C LEU A 118 3.34 -0.76 16.36
N SER A 119 2.64 -1.88 16.50
CA SER A 119 3.11 -3.04 17.24
C SER A 119 3.30 -4.21 16.28
N ARG A 120 4.36 -4.99 16.52
CA ARG A 120 4.58 -6.24 15.80
C ARG A 120 3.76 -7.34 16.48
N LEU A 121 3.02 -8.10 15.69
CA LEU A 121 2.34 -9.32 16.12
C LEU A 121 3.31 -10.48 16.30
#